data_AF-A0A9P7CZ20-F1
#
_entry.id   AF-A0A9P7CZ20-F1
#
_cell.length_a   1.000
_cell.length_b   1.000
_cell.length_c   1.000
_cell.angle_alpha   90.00
_cell.angle_beta   90.00
_cell.angle_gamma   90.00
#
_symmetry.space_group_name_H-M   'P 1'
#
loop_
_entity.id
_entity.type
_entity.pdbx_description
1 polymer ?
#
loop_
_entity_poly.entity_id
_entity_poly.type
_entity_poly.pdbx_seq_one_letter_code
_entity_poly.pdbx_strand_id
1 'polypeptide(L)'
;MSVWCLMSWKMTSNSGLTSESQLTRLVREVLKAKDFSLDDVPDDFNAHTKMMRFNASEATLDPSGTFQRDNWRESVAEILVPTRERNADGNRQLFTVPGFHHRPLVAVIRTAFLEASSRWFHLTPFKRFWKSPLTG
;
A
#
# COMPACT_ATOMS: atom_id res chain seq x y z
N MET A 1 21.35 -5.88 -4.75
CA MET A 1 20.42 -5.11 -3.88
C MET A 1 20.22 -3.67 -4.36
N SER A 2 21.15 -3.16 -5.15
CA SER A 2 21.22 -1.77 -5.61
C SER A 2 19.99 -1.26 -6.37
N VAL A 3 19.41 -2.06 -7.27
CA VAL A 3 18.16 -1.72 -8.00
C VAL A 3 16.97 -1.54 -7.05
N TRP A 4 16.91 -2.33 -5.98
CA TRP A 4 15.85 -2.21 -4.97
C TRP A 4 16.01 -0.92 -4.16
N CYS A 5 17.23 -0.59 -3.71
CA CYS A 5 17.48 0.67 -2.98
C CYS A 5 17.12 1.91 -3.81
N LEU A 6 17.45 1.92 -5.11
CA LEU A 6 17.06 2.99 -6.03
C LEU A 6 15.54 3.13 -6.16
N MET A 7 14.82 2.01 -6.25
CA MET A 7 13.37 2.01 -6.39
C MET A 7 12.64 2.39 -5.10
N SER A 8 13.08 1.88 -3.97
CA SER A 8 12.55 2.23 -2.65
C SER A 8 12.72 3.73 -2.38
N TRP A 9 13.89 4.31 -2.70
CA TRP A 9 14.09 5.75 -2.62
C TRP A 9 13.11 6.52 -3.52
N LYS A 10 12.92 6.08 -4.78
CA LYS A 10 12.01 6.73 -5.73
C LYS A 10 10.56 6.69 -5.27
N MET A 11 10.09 5.57 -4.72
CA MET A 11 8.72 5.43 -4.20
C MET A 11 8.47 6.29 -2.96
N THR A 12 9.48 6.46 -2.11
CA THR A 12 9.36 7.26 -0.88
C THR A 12 9.54 8.77 -1.15
N SER A 13 9.69 9.17 -2.42
CA SER A 13 9.75 10.59 -2.82
C SER A 13 8.32 11.12 -3.00
N ASN A 14 7.83 11.90 -2.05
CA ASN A 14 6.43 12.38 -1.98
C ASN A 14 6.11 13.59 -2.88
N SER A 15 6.88 13.81 -3.95
CA SER A 15 6.60 14.85 -4.93
C SER A 15 7.12 14.44 -6.30
N GLY A 16 6.38 14.77 -7.36
CA GLY A 16 6.89 14.64 -8.73
C GLY A 16 8.15 15.47 -9.01
N LEU A 17 8.53 16.36 -8.08
CA LEU A 17 9.73 17.18 -8.08
C LEU A 17 10.77 16.60 -7.12
N THR A 18 11.99 16.40 -7.60
CA THR A 18 13.15 16.02 -6.78
C THR A 18 13.66 17.28 -6.07
N SER A 19 13.49 17.38 -4.75
CA SER A 19 14.09 18.46 -3.96
C SER A 19 15.57 18.20 -3.64
N GLU A 20 16.31 19.23 -3.23
CA GLU A 20 17.70 19.10 -2.75
C GLU A 20 17.83 18.10 -1.58
N SER A 21 16.82 18.06 -0.70
CA SER A 21 16.75 17.08 0.38
C SER A 21 16.56 15.64 -0.13
N GLN A 22 15.80 15.43 -1.22
CA GLN A 22 15.69 14.12 -1.86
C GLN A 22 17.00 13.69 -2.50
N LEU A 23 17.72 14.61 -3.15
CA LEU A 23 19.05 14.32 -3.72
C LEU A 23 20.07 13.98 -2.63
N THR A 24 20.07 14.72 -1.52
CA THR A 24 20.92 14.40 -0.36
C THR A 24 20.61 13.01 0.19
N ARG A 25 19.32 12.66 0.23
CA ARG A 25 18.85 11.33 0.66
C ARG A 25 19.31 10.22 -0.28
N LEU A 26 19.25 10.43 -1.61
CA LEU A 26 19.74 9.48 -2.61
C LEU A 26 21.22 9.16 -2.38
N VAL A 27 22.05 10.19 -2.19
CA VAL A 27 23.50 10.01 -1.99
C VAL A 27 23.77 9.25 -0.68
N ARG A 28 23.10 9.63 0.41
CA ARG A 28 23.37 9.04 1.73
C ARG A 28 22.82 7.64 1.91
N GLU A 29 21.58 7.40 1.46
CA GLU A 29 20.85 6.17 1.75
C GLU A 29 20.98 5.13 0.64
N VAL A 30 21.27 5.55 -0.60
CA VAL A 30 21.41 4.62 -1.74
C VAL A 30 22.86 4.50 -2.16
N LEU A 31 23.49 5.59 -2.62
CA LEU A 31 24.84 5.50 -3.22
C LEU A 31 25.94 5.17 -2.22
N LYS A 32 25.76 5.50 -0.94
CA LYS A 32 26.69 5.18 0.15
C LYS A 32 26.31 3.92 0.95
N ALA A 33 25.23 3.22 0.57
CA ALA A 33 24.87 1.99 1.23
C ALA A 33 25.97 0.93 1.02
N LYS A 34 26.28 0.15 2.05
CA LYS A 34 27.41 -0.82 2.02
C LYS A 34 27.24 -1.91 0.95
N ASP A 35 26.00 -2.17 0.58
CA ASP A 35 25.54 -3.19 -0.35
C ASP A 35 25.15 -2.60 -1.73
N PHE A 36 25.39 -1.30 -1.95
CA PHE A 36 25.21 -0.68 -3.24
C PHE A 36 26.47 -0.83 -4.10
N SER A 37 26.29 -1.42 -5.28
CA SER A 37 27.30 -1.45 -6.34
C SER A 37 26.67 -0.93 -7.64
N LEU A 38 27.43 -0.13 -8.39
CA LEU A 38 27.00 0.29 -9.72
C LEU A 38 26.92 -0.89 -10.70
N ASP A 39 27.73 -1.93 -10.50
CA ASP A 39 27.73 -3.13 -11.35
C ASP A 39 26.41 -3.93 -11.26
N ASP A 40 25.64 -3.74 -10.20
CA ASP A 40 24.29 -4.32 -10.05
C ASP A 40 23.24 -3.62 -10.94
N VAL A 41 23.56 -2.45 -11.50
CA VAL A 41 22.66 -1.63 -12.29
C VAL A 41 22.99 -1.82 -13.77
N PRO A 42 22.09 -2.44 -14.56
CA PRO A 42 22.31 -2.63 -15.99
C PRO A 42 22.43 -1.30 -16.73
N ASP A 43 23.22 -1.26 -17.79
CA ASP A 43 23.34 -0.07 -18.65
C ASP A 43 22.01 0.35 -19.29
N ASP A 44 21.10 -0.61 -19.52
CA ASP A 44 19.75 -0.40 -20.05
C ASP A 44 18.70 -0.09 -18.96
N PHE A 45 19.15 0.33 -17.77
CA PHE A 45 18.26 0.61 -16.65
C PHE A 45 17.15 1.59 -17.03
N ASN A 46 15.92 1.10 -17.00
CA ASN A 46 14.72 1.90 -17.20
C ASN A 46 13.83 1.86 -15.95
N ALA A 47 13.65 3.01 -15.31
CA ALA A 47 12.89 3.11 -14.08
C ALA A 47 11.42 2.68 -14.24
N HIS A 48 10.78 3.01 -15.37
CA HIS A 48 9.39 2.63 -15.63
C HIS A 48 9.25 1.10 -15.76
N THR A 49 10.12 0.45 -16.52
CA THR A 49 10.10 -1.01 -16.68
C THR A 49 10.31 -1.75 -15.36
N LYS A 50 11.28 -1.27 -14.57
CA LYS A 50 11.56 -1.86 -13.25
C LYS A 50 10.41 -1.62 -12.26
N MET A 51 9.72 -0.48 -12.33
CA MET A 51 8.51 -0.19 -11.56
C MET A 51 7.37 -1.14 -11.93
N MET A 52 7.13 -1.36 -13.23
CA MET A 52 6.13 -2.33 -13.70
C MET A 52 6.43 -3.75 -13.23
N ARG A 53 7.69 -4.18 -13.28
CA ARG A 53 8.10 -5.49 -12.76
C ARG A 53 7.89 -5.61 -11.24
N PHE A 54 8.16 -4.55 -10.49
CA PHE A 54 7.92 -4.52 -9.05
C PHE A 54 6.42 -4.66 -8.74
N ASN A 55 5.57 -3.89 -9.41
CA ASN A 55 4.11 -4.01 -9.27
C ASN A 55 3.59 -5.40 -9.67
N ALA A 56 4.13 -5.99 -10.74
CA ALA A 56 3.78 -7.34 -11.16
C ALA A 56 4.20 -8.41 -10.14
N SER A 57 5.31 -8.20 -9.41
CA SER A 57 5.73 -9.12 -8.35
C SER A 57 4.75 -9.16 -7.18
N GLU A 58 4.10 -8.04 -6.85
CA GLU A 58 3.02 -8.00 -5.85
C GLU A 58 1.79 -8.80 -6.32
N ALA A 59 1.46 -8.76 -7.61
CA ALA A 59 0.35 -9.53 -8.18
C ALA A 59 0.61 -11.05 -8.21
N THR A 60 1.87 -11.47 -8.05
CA THR A 60 2.26 -12.89 -7.96
C THR A 60 2.43 -13.39 -6.54
N LEU A 61 2.23 -12.53 -5.53
CA LEU A 61 2.13 -12.99 -4.15
C LEU A 61 0.87 -13.87 -4.05
N ASP A 62 1.06 -15.11 -3.59
CA ASP A 62 -0.04 -16.03 -3.32
C ASP A 62 -1.09 -15.31 -2.46
N PRO A 63 -2.35 -15.19 -2.93
CA PRO A 63 -3.42 -14.62 -2.13
C PRO A 63 -3.51 -15.28 -0.75
N SER A 64 -3.17 -16.57 -0.65
CA SER A 64 -3.16 -17.29 0.62
C SER A 64 -2.16 -16.68 1.61
N GLY A 65 -1.00 -16.23 1.14
CA GLY A 65 0.09 -15.75 2.00
C GLY A 65 -0.25 -14.44 2.70
N THR A 66 -0.95 -13.53 2.02
CA THR A 66 -1.35 -12.22 2.58
C THR A 66 -2.46 -12.38 3.62
N PHE A 67 -3.44 -13.26 3.36
CA PHE A 67 -4.53 -13.53 4.31
C PHE A 67 -4.11 -14.45 5.47
N GLN A 68 -3.18 -15.39 5.26
CA GLN A 68 -2.69 -16.27 6.33
C GLN A 68 -1.82 -15.55 7.36
N ARG A 69 -1.08 -14.51 6.97
CA ARG A 69 -0.16 -13.80 7.88
C ARG A 69 -0.85 -13.02 9.00
N ASP A 70 -2.03 -12.46 8.71
CA ASP A 70 -2.67 -11.49 9.61
C ASP A 70 -3.90 -12.04 10.36
N ASN A 71 -4.06 -13.37 10.44
CA ASN A 71 -5.23 -14.02 11.05
C ASN A 71 -6.56 -13.59 10.40
N TRP A 72 -6.58 -13.42 9.06
CA TRP A 72 -7.83 -13.26 8.34
C TRP A 72 -8.63 -14.55 8.41
N ARG A 73 -9.95 -14.40 8.53
CA ARG A 73 -10.90 -15.52 8.59
C ARG A 73 -11.72 -15.51 7.33
N GLU A 74 -11.77 -16.65 6.65
CA GLU A 74 -12.67 -16.86 5.54
C GLU A 74 -14.06 -17.27 6.05
N SER A 75 -15.09 -16.71 5.44
CA SER A 75 -16.49 -16.96 5.78
C SER A 75 -17.37 -16.70 4.56
N VAL A 76 -18.63 -17.09 4.66
CA VAL A 76 -19.65 -16.75 3.66
C VAL A 76 -20.45 -15.56 4.18
N ALA A 77 -20.51 -14.48 3.40
CA ALA A 77 -21.29 -13.29 3.77
C ALA A 77 -22.59 -13.24 2.95
N GLU A 78 -23.71 -13.07 3.63
CA GLU A 78 -25.01 -12.90 3.00
C GLU A 78 -25.41 -11.43 3.08
N ILE A 79 -25.68 -10.83 1.93
CA ILE A 79 -26.12 -9.44 1.84
C ILE A 79 -27.49 -9.37 1.17
N LEU A 80 -28.38 -8.56 1.73
CA LEU A 80 -29.67 -8.26 1.13
C LEU A 80 -29.48 -7.15 0.11
N VAL A 81 -29.52 -7.51 -1.17
CA VAL A 81 -29.40 -6.57 -2.28
C VAL A 81 -30.78 -6.03 -2.63
N PRO A 82 -31.00 -4.71 -2.62
CA PRO A 82 -32.25 -4.13 -3.07
C PRO A 82 -32.47 -4.42 -4.56
N THR A 83 -33.49 -5.20 -4.90
CA THR A 83 -33.95 -5.37 -6.26
C THR A 83 -35.00 -4.30 -6.53
N ARG A 84 -34.90 -3.54 -7.62
CA ARG A 84 -35.87 -2.46 -7.93
C ARG A 84 -37.27 -2.99 -8.32
N GLU A 85 -37.52 -4.26 -8.12
CA GLU A 85 -38.75 -4.98 -8.45
C GLU A 85 -39.79 -4.75 -7.37
N ARG A 86 -41.04 -4.44 -7.71
CA ARG A 86 -42.12 -4.31 -6.73
C ARG A 86 -42.63 -5.70 -6.32
N ASN A 87 -42.15 -6.23 -5.20
CA ASN A 87 -42.66 -7.47 -4.61
C ASN A 87 -43.42 -7.17 -3.30
N ALA A 88 -44.52 -7.88 -3.04
CA ALA A 88 -45.37 -7.66 -1.85
C ALA A 88 -44.64 -7.99 -0.53
N ASP A 89 -43.68 -8.91 -0.56
CA ASP A 89 -42.90 -9.36 0.60
C ASP A 89 -41.58 -8.60 0.79
N GLY A 90 -41.33 -7.59 -0.05
CA GLY A 90 -40.14 -6.74 0.01
C GLY A 90 -39.20 -6.88 -1.19
N ASN A 91 -38.53 -5.77 -1.49
CA ASN A 91 -37.68 -5.57 -2.66
C ASN A 91 -36.22 -6.00 -2.40
N ARG A 92 -35.98 -7.15 -1.78
CA ARG A 92 -34.63 -7.57 -1.37
C ARG A 92 -34.35 -9.01 -1.74
N GLN A 93 -33.24 -9.25 -2.41
CA GLN A 93 -32.75 -10.57 -2.74
C GLN A 93 -31.49 -10.87 -1.91
N LEU A 94 -31.43 -12.07 -1.33
CA LEU A 94 -30.24 -12.54 -0.65
C LEU A 94 -29.15 -12.85 -1.69
N PHE A 95 -27.98 -12.25 -1.52
CA PHE A 95 -26.80 -12.51 -2.33
C PHE A 95 -25.69 -13.04 -1.45
N THR A 96 -25.19 -14.22 -1.80
CA THR A 96 -24.16 -14.92 -1.06
C THR A 96 -22.80 -14.62 -1.68
N VAL A 97 -21.89 -14.06 -0.89
CA VAL A 97 -20.50 -13.79 -1.27
C VAL A 97 -19.60 -14.92 -0.74
N PRO A 98 -19.14 -15.85 -1.60
CA PRO A 98 -18.16 -16.85 -1.20
C PRO A 98 -16.78 -16.20 -1.03
N GLY A 99 -15.91 -16.82 -0.22
CA GLY A 99 -14.54 -16.37 -0.03
C GLY A 99 -14.38 -15.04 0.69
N PHE A 100 -15.36 -14.65 1.51
CA PHE A 100 -15.31 -13.38 2.24
C PHE A 100 -14.30 -13.46 3.40
N HIS A 101 -13.19 -12.77 3.22
CA HIS A 101 -12.14 -12.64 4.22
C HIS A 101 -12.42 -11.45 5.13
N HIS A 102 -12.46 -11.70 6.44
CA HIS A 102 -12.64 -10.65 7.44
C HIS A 102 -11.68 -10.79 8.61
N ARG A 103 -11.50 -9.70 9.34
CA ARG A 103 -10.67 -9.64 10.53
C ARG A 103 -11.33 -8.74 11.57
N PRO A 104 -11.34 -9.11 12.87
CA PRO A 104 -11.93 -8.27 13.90
C PRO A 104 -11.27 -6.89 13.92
N LEU A 105 -12.06 -5.82 13.87
CA LEU A 105 -11.56 -4.44 13.81
C LEU A 105 -10.59 -4.13 14.95
N VAL A 106 -10.89 -4.58 16.18
CA VAL A 106 -10.01 -4.41 17.34
C VAL A 106 -8.67 -5.11 17.15
N ALA A 107 -8.64 -6.27 16.50
CA ALA A 107 -7.40 -6.98 16.19
C ALA A 107 -6.58 -6.22 15.15
N VAL A 108 -7.22 -5.66 14.12
CA VAL A 108 -6.57 -4.79 13.10
C VAL A 108 -5.94 -3.57 13.77
N ILE A 109 -6.70 -2.87 14.61
CA ILE A 109 -6.19 -1.70 15.35
C ILE A 109 -4.99 -2.09 16.20
N ARG A 110 -5.10 -3.16 17.01
CA ARG A 110 -3.97 -3.61 17.85
C ARG A 110 -2.72 -3.90 17.03
N THR A 111 -2.84 -4.61 15.90
CA THR A 111 -1.66 -4.88 15.07
C THR A 111 -1.08 -3.63 14.43
N ALA A 112 -1.91 -2.69 13.98
CA ALA A 112 -1.41 -1.43 13.42
C ALA A 112 -0.58 -0.65 14.45
N PHE A 113 -0.94 -0.70 15.73
CA PHE A 113 -0.17 -0.04 16.80
C PHE A 113 1.09 -0.81 17.24
N LEU A 114 1.18 -2.12 16.98
CA LEU A 114 2.37 -2.93 17.25
C LEU A 114 3.47 -2.72 16.21
N GLU A 115 3.14 -2.25 15.01
CA GLU A 115 4.12 -1.99 13.97
C GLU A 115 5.05 -0.82 14.31
N ALA A 116 6.28 -0.87 13.79
CA ALA A 116 7.22 0.24 13.92
C ALA A 116 6.73 1.52 13.25
N SER A 117 5.75 1.45 12.34
CA SER A 117 5.10 2.58 11.67
C SER A 117 4.20 3.40 12.62
N SER A 118 3.73 2.80 13.72
CA SER A 118 2.75 3.42 14.63
C SER A 118 3.21 4.72 15.30
N ARG A 119 4.53 4.88 15.45
CA ARG A 119 5.18 6.10 15.95
C ARG A 119 4.95 7.33 15.05
N TRP A 120 4.45 7.14 13.84
CA TRP A 120 4.10 8.21 12.91
C TRP A 120 2.59 8.48 12.83
N PHE A 121 1.77 7.79 13.63
CA PHE A 121 0.33 8.01 13.63
C PHE A 121 -0.02 9.35 14.27
N HIS A 122 -0.94 10.09 13.63
CA HIS A 122 -1.46 11.33 14.17
C HIS A 122 -2.57 11.05 15.18
N LEU A 123 -2.20 10.73 16.42
CA LEU A 123 -3.14 10.42 17.51
C LEU A 123 -3.73 11.66 18.18
N THR A 124 -3.08 12.81 17.99
CA THR A 124 -3.58 14.11 18.45
C THR A 124 -4.34 14.81 17.33
N PRO A 125 -5.49 15.44 17.63
CA PRO A 125 -6.21 16.22 16.63
C PRO A 125 -5.31 17.27 15.97
N PHE A 126 -5.39 17.38 14.65
CA PHE A 126 -4.68 18.41 13.88
C PHE A 126 -5.61 19.01 12.84
N LYS A 127 -5.37 20.26 12.47
CA LYS A 127 -6.06 20.92 11.36
C LYS A 127 -5.22 20.75 10.09
N ARG A 128 -5.82 20.19 9.04
CA ARG A 128 -5.19 20.12 7.71
C ARG A 128 -5.80 21.18 6.81
N PHE A 129 -4.99 22.16 6.43
CA PHE A 129 -5.38 23.17 5.45
C PHE A 129 -4.89 22.74 4.08
N TRP A 130 -5.76 22.78 3.07
CA TRP A 130 -5.30 22.68 1.70
C TRP A 130 -4.57 23.96 1.34
N LYS A 131 -3.35 23.80 0.83
CA LYS A 131 -2.55 24.89 0.30
C LYS A 131 -2.52 24.78 -1.22
N SER A 132 -2.85 25.88 -1.87
CA SER A 132 -2.79 25.98 -3.32
C SER A 132 -1.33 25.92 -3.76
N PRO A 133 -0.97 25.08 -4.75
CA PRO A 133 0.37 25.07 -5.32
C PRO A 133 0.79 26.42 -5.92
N LEU A 134 -0.19 27.28 -6.24
CA LEU A 134 0.02 28.58 -6.87
C LEU A 134 0.07 29.75 -5.87
N THR A 135 -0.64 29.64 -4.74
CA THR A 135 -0.85 30.79 -3.82
C THR A 135 -0.50 30.51 -2.36
N GLY A 136 -0.14 29.28 -2.00
CA GLY A 136 0.24 28.89 -0.63
C GLY A 136 -0.94 28.58 0.26
#